data_AF-A0A9X8T5P7-F1
#
_entry.id   AF-A0A9X8T5P7-F1
#
_cell.length_a   1.000
_cell.length_b   1.000
_cell.length_c   1.000
_cell.angle_alpha   90.00
_cell.angle_beta   90.00
_cell.angle_gamma   90.00
#
_symmetry.space_group_name_H-M   'P 1'
#
loop_
_entity.id
_entity.type
_entity.pdbx_description
1 polymer ?
#
loop_
_entity_poly.entity_id
_entity_poly.type
_entity_poly.pdbx_seq_one_letter_code
_entity_poly.pdbx_strand_id
1 'polypeptide(L)'
;MKKPSIVQLNNHYINEEKLKKRFEEEEIQKRNRFMGWILVSMMFLFILPTYNLVKSYVDFEKQNQQVIKLQKEYEALEKNTKSEKKLAEQLKNDDFVKKYARAKYYLSREGEVIYPVPGLLPK
;
A
#
# COMPACT_ATOMS: atom_id res chain seq x y z
N MET A 1 -60.03 4.79 -33.52
CA MET A 1 -60.09 3.87 -34.67
C MET A 1 -60.22 2.43 -34.15
N LYS A 2 -61.25 1.69 -34.57
CA LYS A 2 -61.48 0.29 -34.14
C LYS A 2 -60.51 -0.63 -34.88
N LYS A 3 -59.77 -1.48 -34.16
CA LYS A 3 -58.87 -2.47 -34.76
C LYS A 3 -59.69 -3.51 -35.55
N PRO A 4 -59.26 -3.92 -36.75
CA PRO A 4 -59.97 -4.93 -37.52
C PRO A 4 -60.00 -6.25 -36.77
N SER A 5 -61.15 -6.92 -36.78
CA SER A 5 -61.31 -8.27 -36.22
C SER A 5 -60.65 -9.26 -37.18
N ILE A 6 -59.40 -9.62 -36.87
CA ILE A 6 -58.64 -10.59 -37.66
C ILE A 6 -59.02 -11.97 -37.15
N VAL A 7 -59.73 -12.75 -37.97
CA VAL A 7 -60.06 -14.14 -37.65
C VAL A 7 -58.77 -14.95 -37.70
N GLN A 8 -58.34 -15.44 -36.55
CA GLN A 8 -57.19 -16.34 -36.48
C GLN A 8 -57.61 -17.71 -37.03
N LEU A 9 -56.91 -18.19 -38.05
CA LEU A 9 -57.07 -19.56 -38.55
C LEU A 9 -56.74 -20.54 -37.42
N ASN A 10 -57.79 -21.12 -36.82
CA ASN A 10 -57.68 -22.09 -35.74
C ASN A 10 -57.58 -23.50 -36.34
N ASN A 11 -56.36 -23.82 -36.78
CA ASN A 11 -55.99 -25.10 -37.39
C ASN A 11 -55.11 -25.87 -36.40
N HIS A 12 -55.30 -27.18 -36.34
CA HIS A 12 -54.43 -28.12 -35.62
C HIS A 12 -52.92 -27.86 -35.84
N TYR A 13 -52.47 -27.70 -37.09
CA TYR A 13 -51.08 -27.38 -37.44
C TYR A 13 -50.57 -26.08 -36.78
N ILE A 14 -51.37 -25.01 -36.81
CA ILE A 14 -51.01 -23.70 -36.21
C ILE A 14 -50.89 -23.83 -34.68
N ASN A 15 -51.74 -24.66 -34.07
CA ASN A 15 -51.71 -24.88 -32.62
C ASN A 15 -50.50 -25.72 -32.21
N GLU A 16 -50.15 -26.75 -32.98
CA GLU A 16 -48.94 -27.55 -32.76
C GLU A 16 -47.65 -26.73 -32.91
N GLU A 17 -47.57 -25.87 -33.93
CA GLU A 17 -46.40 -25.01 -34.15
C GLU A 17 -46.24 -23.97 -33.02
N LYS A 18 -47.36 -23.40 -32.54
CA LYS A 18 -47.35 -22.50 -31.37
C LYS A 18 -46.92 -23.22 -30.09
N LEU A 19 -47.36 -24.46 -29.89
CA LEU A 19 -46.92 -25.28 -28.75
C LEU A 19 -45.41 -25.53 -28.83
N LYS A 20 -44.89 -25.95 -29.99
CA LYS A 20 -43.43 -26.14 -30.20
C LYS A 20 -42.64 -24.87 -29.89
N LYS A 21 -43.05 -23.72 -30.44
CA LYS A 21 -42.40 -22.42 -30.16
C LYS A 21 -42.43 -22.06 -28.67
N ARG A 22 -43.55 -22.29 -27.97
CA ARG A 22 -43.62 -22.06 -26.52
C ARG A 22 -42.68 -22.98 -25.75
N PHE A 23 -42.59 -24.27 -26.11
CA PHE A 23 -41.64 -25.18 -25.47
C PHE A 23 -40.20 -24.74 -25.70
N GLU A 24 -39.83 -24.35 -26.91
CA GLU A 24 -38.49 -23.82 -27.22
C GLU A 24 -38.19 -22.53 -26.44
N GLU A 25 -39.14 -21.59 -26.38
CA GLU A 25 -39.02 -20.36 -25.60
C GLU A 25 -38.90 -20.64 -24.09
N GLU A 26 -39.64 -21.61 -23.56
CA GLU A 26 -39.56 -22.02 -22.16
C GLU A 26 -38.21 -22.67 -21.83
N GLU A 27 -37.66 -23.48 -22.73
CA GLU A 27 -36.32 -24.05 -22.59
C GLU A 27 -35.25 -22.96 -22.59
N ILE A 28 -35.34 -22.01 -23.52
CA ILE A 28 -34.42 -20.87 -23.59
C ILE A 28 -34.54 -20.01 -22.32
N GLN A 29 -35.76 -19.75 -21.84
CA GLN A 29 -35.95 -19.00 -20.59
C GLN A 29 -35.38 -19.73 -19.38
N LYS A 30 -35.56 -21.05 -19.26
CA LYS A 30 -34.96 -21.85 -18.19
C LYS A 30 -33.43 -21.79 -18.24
N ARG A 31 -32.84 -21.92 -19.44
CA ARG A 31 -31.38 -21.85 -19.63
C ARG A 31 -30.84 -20.46 -19.32
N ASN A 32 -31.55 -19.40 -19.71
CA ASN A 32 -31.17 -18.02 -19.42
C ASN A 32 -31.27 -17.70 -17.92
N ARG A 33 -32.29 -18.21 -17.22
CA ARG A 33 -32.39 -18.11 -15.76
C ARG A 33 -31.24 -18.83 -15.07
N PHE A 34 -30.87 -20.02 -15.53
CA PHE A 34 -29.73 -20.78 -15.01
C PHE A 34 -28.39 -20.05 -15.24
N MET A 35 -28.18 -19.50 -16.44
CA MET A 35 -27.03 -18.63 -16.74
C MET A 35 -26.99 -17.39 -15.82
N GLY A 36 -28.14 -16.78 -15.53
CA GLY A 36 -28.23 -15.67 -14.57
C GLY A 36 -27.78 -16.05 -13.17
N TRP A 37 -28.21 -17.22 -12.66
CA TRP A 37 -27.76 -17.73 -11.36
C TRP A 37 -26.25 -18.01 -11.31
N ILE A 38 -25.68 -18.51 -12.41
CA ILE A 38 -24.21 -18.70 -12.54
C ILE A 38 -23.49 -17.35 -12.49
N LEU A 39 -23.95 -16.35 -13.24
CA LEU A 39 -23.36 -15.02 -13.25
C LEU A 39 -23.40 -14.36 -11.87
N VAL A 40 -24.52 -14.44 -11.17
CA VAL A 40 -24.66 -13.92 -9.81
C VAL A 40 -23.73 -14.66 -8.84
N SER A 41 -23.66 -15.99 -8.94
CA SER A 41 -22.74 -16.79 -8.11
C SER A 41 -21.26 -16.45 -8.39
N MET A 42 -20.90 -16.23 -9.66
CA MET A 42 -19.56 -15.77 -10.03
C MET A 42 -19.27 -14.40 -9.43
N MET A 43 -20.21 -13.46 -9.51
CA MET A 43 -20.05 -12.13 -8.91
C MET A 43 -19.78 -12.23 -7.40
N PHE A 44 -20.52 -13.07 -6.67
CA PHE A 44 -20.26 -13.32 -5.25
C PHE A 44 -18.91 -13.99 -4.98
N LEU A 45 -18.48 -14.93 -5.83
CA LEU A 45 -17.17 -15.57 -5.73
C LEU A 45 -16.01 -14.57 -5.89
N PHE A 46 -16.17 -13.54 -6.71
CA PHE A 46 -15.14 -12.52 -6.91
C PHE A 46 -15.16 -11.39 -5.86
N ILE A 47 -16.27 -11.17 -5.16
CA ILE A 47 -16.37 -10.13 -4.12
C ILE A 47 -15.45 -10.43 -2.93
N LEU A 48 -15.35 -11.68 -2.46
CA LEU A 48 -14.52 -12.03 -1.29
C LEU A 48 -13.00 -11.87 -1.51
N PRO A 49 -12.39 -12.40 -2.60
CA PRO A 49 -10.95 -12.28 -2.81
C PRO A 49 -10.48 -10.84 -3.08
N THR A 50 -11.35 -9.96 -3.62
CA THR A 50 -10.96 -8.57 -3.94
C THR A 50 -10.64 -7.73 -2.71
N TYR A 51 -11.35 -7.91 -1.58
CA TYR A 51 -11.06 -7.17 -0.34
C TYR A 51 -9.67 -7.50 0.23
N ASN A 52 -9.27 -8.78 0.17
CA ASN A 52 -7.97 -9.21 0.71
C ASN A 52 -6.80 -8.70 -0.15
N LEU A 53 -6.98 -8.66 -1.47
CA LEU A 53 -5.97 -8.18 -2.41
C LEU A 53 -5.66 -6.68 -2.22
N VAL A 54 -6.69 -5.84 -2.11
CA VAL A 54 -6.49 -4.38 -1.94
C VAL A 54 -5.81 -4.07 -0.62
N LYS A 55 -6.25 -4.72 0.47
CA LYS A 55 -5.63 -4.54 1.79
C LYS A 55 -4.16 -4.97 1.78
N SER A 56 -3.87 -6.14 1.20
CA SER A 56 -2.49 -6.66 1.11
C SER A 56 -1.57 -5.74 0.33
N TYR A 57 -2.06 -5.12 -0.75
CA TYR A 57 -1.27 -4.17 -1.54
C TYR A 57 -0.93 -2.90 -0.74
N VAL A 58 -1.91 -2.32 -0.05
CA VAL A 58 -1.71 -1.11 0.77
C VAL A 58 -0.80 -1.40 1.96
N ASP A 59 -0.96 -2.55 2.62
CA ASP A 59 -0.12 -2.95 3.74
C ASP A 59 1.34 -3.20 3.29
N PHE A 60 1.54 -3.77 2.10
CA PHE A 60 2.87 -3.99 1.52
C PHE A 60 3.59 -2.67 1.25
N GLU A 61 2.91 -1.68 0.68
CA GLU A 61 3.50 -0.36 0.42
C GLU A 61 3.92 0.33 1.72
N LYS A 62 3.06 0.28 2.75
CA LYS A 62 3.39 0.82 4.08
C LYS A 62 4.58 0.13 4.71
N GLN A 63 4.66 -1.21 4.63
CA GLN A 63 5.80 -1.96 5.14
C GLN A 63 7.09 -1.57 4.42
N ASN A 64 7.06 -1.43 3.09
CA ASN A 64 8.23 -1.03 2.32
C ASN A 64 8.71 0.38 2.72
N GLN A 65 7.79 1.34 2.89
CA GLN A 65 8.14 2.67 3.38
C GLN A 65 8.72 2.64 4.79
N GLN A 66 8.18 1.81 5.69
CA GLN A 66 8.72 1.63 7.03
C GLN A 66 10.13 1.06 7.00
N VAL A 67 10.41 0.06 6.15
CA VAL A 67 11.75 -0.52 5.98
C VAL A 67 12.74 0.55 5.50
N ILE A 68 12.38 1.32 4.47
CA ILE A 68 13.25 2.40 3.96
C ILE A 68 13.52 3.45 5.04
N LYS A 69 12.50 3.81 5.83
CA LYS A 69 12.65 4.76 6.94
C LYS A 69 13.58 4.20 8.03
N LEU A 70 13.34 2.97 8.47
CA LEU A 70 14.17 2.31 9.48
C LEU A 70 15.62 2.18 9.02
N GLN A 71 15.85 1.87 7.75
CA GLN A 71 17.20 1.77 7.21
C GLN A 71 17.94 3.11 7.24
N LYS A 72 17.25 4.21 6.88
CA LYS A 72 17.82 5.56 6.99
C LYS A 72 18.12 5.95 8.44
N GLU A 73 17.19 5.67 9.35
CA GLU A 73 17.37 5.93 10.78
C GLU A 73 18.54 5.11 11.35
N TYR A 74 18.66 3.86 10.95
CA TYR A 74 19.76 2.97 11.32
C TYR A 74 21.11 3.51 10.83
N GLU A 75 21.23 3.89 9.55
CA GLU A 75 22.46 4.45 9.00
C GLU A 75 22.87 5.77 9.69
N ALA A 76 21.90 6.63 10.00
CA ALA A 76 22.15 7.86 10.73
C ALA A 76 22.63 7.57 12.16
N LEU A 77 21.96 6.64 12.86
CA LEU A 77 22.34 6.23 14.21
C LEU A 77 23.70 5.56 14.24
N GLU A 78 24.03 4.74 13.24
CA GLU A 78 25.31 4.06 13.13
C GLU A 78 26.45 5.08 12.96
N LYS A 79 26.26 6.11 12.12
CA LYS A 79 27.22 7.21 11.97
C LYS A 79 27.43 7.96 13.28
N ASN A 80 26.36 8.32 13.99
CA ASN A 80 26.43 9.00 15.28
C ASN A 80 27.13 8.13 16.34
N THR A 81 26.80 6.84 16.39
CA THR A 81 27.42 5.88 17.31
C THR A 81 28.91 5.75 17.03
N LYS A 82 29.32 5.71 15.75
CA LYS A 82 30.74 5.68 15.37
C LYS A 82 31.47 6.95 15.78
N SER A 83 30.88 8.14 15.57
CA SER A 83 31.50 9.40 16.00
C SER A 83 31.59 9.51 17.51
N GLU A 84 30.55 9.11 18.25
CA GLU A 84 30.55 9.09 19.71
C GLU A 84 31.59 8.11 20.27
N LYS A 85 31.70 6.90 19.71
CA LYS A 85 32.74 5.93 20.09
C LYS A 85 34.14 6.49 19.85
N LYS A 86 34.37 7.10 18.68
CA LYS A 86 35.64 7.75 18.37
C LYS A 86 35.96 8.88 19.34
N LEU A 87 34.96 9.70 19.68
CA LEU A 87 35.12 10.76 20.68
C LEU A 87 35.45 10.17 22.06
N ALA A 88 34.75 9.13 22.49
CA ALA A 88 35.00 8.45 23.76
C ALA A 88 36.43 7.86 23.82
N GLU A 89 36.94 7.32 22.72
CA GLU A 89 38.34 6.88 22.62
C GLU A 89 39.32 8.05 22.72
N GLN A 90 39.05 9.16 22.02
CA GLN A 90 39.89 10.36 22.07
C GLN A 90 39.91 11.00 23.47
N LEU A 91 38.80 10.97 24.19
CA LEU A 91 38.69 11.48 25.56
C LEU A 91 39.52 10.68 26.58
N LYS A 92 40.03 9.48 26.23
CA LYS A 92 41.01 8.78 27.07
C LYS A 92 42.40 9.41 27.03
N ASN A 93 42.66 10.30 26.06
CA ASN A 93 43.94 10.98 25.90
C ASN A 93 43.91 12.37 26.57
N ASP A 94 44.78 12.57 27.57
CA ASP A 94 44.87 13.82 28.36
C ASP A 94 45.19 15.06 27.51
N ASP A 95 46.03 14.95 26.47
CA ASP A 95 46.34 16.08 25.57
C ASP A 95 45.09 16.49 24.75
N PHE A 96 44.34 15.50 24.27
CA PHE A 96 43.09 15.75 23.57
C PHE A 96 42.05 16.41 24.50
N VAL A 97 41.91 15.93 25.74
CA VAL A 97 40.99 16.51 26.73
C VAL A 97 41.33 17.97 27.03
N LYS A 98 42.61 18.31 27.22
CA LYS A 98 43.04 19.71 27.42
C LYS A 98 42.67 20.58 26.22
N LYS A 99 42.98 20.14 25.00
CA LYS A 99 42.64 20.87 23.76
C LYS A 99 41.12 21.02 23.59
N TYR A 100 40.37 19.97 23.87
CA TYR A 100 38.91 19.97 23.82
C TYR A 100 38.32 20.94 24.84
N ALA A 101 38.83 20.98 26.08
CA ALA A 101 38.38 21.90 27.11
C ALA A 101 38.68 23.37 26.75
N ARG A 102 39.86 23.65 26.20
CA ARG A 102 40.23 24.97 25.68
C ARG A 102 39.30 25.43 24.56
N ALA A 103 38.98 24.54 23.62
CA ALA A 103 38.13 24.84 22.48
C ALA A 103 36.63 24.94 22.83
N LYS A 104 36.11 24.09 23.74
CA LYS A 104 34.68 24.04 24.10
C LYS A 104 34.28 25.00 25.20
N TYR A 105 35.12 25.13 26.21
CA TYR A 105 34.82 25.90 27.42
C TYR A 105 35.65 27.18 27.54
N TYR A 106 36.44 27.52 26.52
CA TYR A 106 37.31 28.70 26.52
C TYR A 106 38.24 28.73 27.74
N LEU A 107 38.71 27.56 28.17
CA LEU A 107 39.58 27.43 29.33
C LEU A 107 40.97 28.02 29.00
N SER A 108 41.35 29.12 29.62
CA SER A 108 42.67 29.77 29.46
C SER A 108 43.46 29.72 30.76
N ARG A 109 44.78 29.80 30.67
CA ARG A 109 45.63 30.14 31.80
C ARG A 109 45.80 31.66 31.88
N GLU A 110 46.25 32.12 33.04
CA GLU A 110 46.52 33.54 33.27
C GLU A 110 47.50 34.08 32.21
N GLY A 111 47.10 35.17 31.54
CA GLY A 111 47.85 35.77 30.44
C GLY A 111 47.64 35.14 29.05
N GLU A 112 46.85 34.07 28.90
CA GLU A 112 46.50 33.50 27.59
C GLU A 112 45.24 34.18 26.98
N VAL A 113 45.26 34.46 25.67
CA VAL A 113 44.09 34.96 24.90
C VAL A 113 43.60 33.84 23.99
N ILE A 114 42.31 33.52 24.05
CA ILE A 114 41.69 32.45 23.23
C ILE A 114 40.88 33.07 22.09
N TYR A 115 41.12 32.55 20.88
CA TYR A 115 40.32 32.88 19.70
C TYR A 115 39.41 31.71 19.34
N PRO A 116 38.07 31.88 19.36
CA PRO A 116 37.14 30.85 18.91
C PRO A 116 37.35 30.54 17.43
N VAL A 117 37.53 29.26 17.10
CA VAL A 117 37.57 28.79 15.72
C VAL A 117 36.25 28.05 15.42
N PRO A 118 35.41 28.56 14.50
CA PRO A 118 34.16 27.90 14.16
C PRO A 118 34.42 26.53 13.53
N GLY A 119 33.68 25.50 13.98
CA GLY A 119 33.78 24.13 13.44
C GLY A 119 34.97 23.31 13.94
N LEU A 120 35.72 23.78 14.95
CA LEU A 120 36.88 23.06 15.50
C LEU A 120 36.50 21.79 16.27
N LEU A 121 35.31 21.76 16.86
CA LEU A 121 34.83 20.62 17.62
C LEU A 121 33.99 19.69 16.74
N PRO A 122 34.13 18.36 16.90
CA PRO A 122 33.20 17.43 16.29
C PRO A 122 31.78 17.75 16.76
N LYS A 123 30.85 17.82 15.81
CA LYS A 123 29.42 18.01 16.07
C LYS A 123 28.82 16.77 16.71
#